data_AF-A0A102D4C7-F1
#
_entry.id   AF-A0A102D4C7-F1
#
_cell.length_a   1.000
_cell.length_b   1.000
_cell.length_c   1.000
_cell.angle_alpha   90.00
_cell.angle_beta   90.00
_cell.angle_gamma   90.00
#
_symmetry.space_group_name_H-M   'P 1'
#
loop_
_entity.id
_entity.type
_entity.pdbx_description
1 polymer ?
#
loop_
_entity_poly.entity_id
_entity_poly.type
_entity_poly.pdbx_seq_one_letter_code
_entity_poly.pdbx_strand_id
1 'polypeptide(L)' 'MAFKTLKTKREAISLAALGEEIAARRVAVGPVNTPRNAGTRRSTAKQALLNQITKIGGDW' A
#
# COMPACT_ATOMS: atom_id res chain seq x y z
N MET A 1 4.99 1.27 29.56
CA MET A 1 5.06 2.60 28.90
C MET A 1 3.77 2.81 28.12
N ALA A 2 2.92 3.76 28.52
CA ALA A 2 1.69 4.07 27.77
C ALA A 2 2.03 5.02 26.61
N PHE A 3 1.62 4.68 25.39
CA PHE A 3 1.81 5.54 24.22
C PHE A 3 0.82 6.71 24.28
N LYS A 4 1.30 7.95 24.09
CA LYS A 4 0.45 9.14 24.14
C LYS A 4 -0.39 9.22 22.87
N THR A 5 -1.68 8.88 22.96
CA THR A 5 -2.61 9.02 21.82
C THR A 5 -2.87 10.50 21.57
N LEU A 6 -2.33 11.04 20.47
CA LEU A 6 -2.65 12.40 20.04
C LEU A 6 -4.09 12.41 19.51
N LYS A 7 -5.01 12.99 20.28
CA LYS A 7 -6.38 13.29 19.81
C LYS A 7 -6.32 14.43 18.80
N THR A 8 -5.90 14.12 17.58
CA THR A 8 -6.00 15.07 16.47
C THR A 8 -7.45 15.16 16.05
N LYS A 9 -8.00 16.38 16.04
CA LYS A 9 -9.29 16.67 15.42
C LYS A 9 -9.00 17.17 14.00
N ARG A 10 -9.54 16.48 13.01
CA ARG A 10 -9.58 16.95 11.62
C ARG A 10 -11.03 16.94 11.19
N GLU A 11 -11.43 17.98 10.47
CA GLU A 11 -12.73 18.00 9.82
C GLU A 11 -12.80 16.85 8.81
N ALA A 12 -13.97 16.21 8.74
CA ALA A 12 -14.21 15.18 7.75
C ALA A 12 -14.27 15.84 6.36
N ILE A 13 -13.63 15.22 5.37
CA ILE A 13 -13.74 15.64 3.97
C ILE A 13 -14.59 14.62 3.20
N SER A 14 -15.24 15.08 2.13
CA SER A 14 -15.95 14.19 1.22
C SER A 14 -14.98 13.32 0.43
N LEU A 15 -15.47 12.17 -0.07
CA LEU A 15 -14.66 11.30 -0.93
C LEU A 15 -14.25 11.99 -2.24
N ALA A 16 -15.10 12.89 -2.76
CA ALA A 16 -14.80 13.69 -3.95
C ALA A 16 -13.62 14.64 -3.69
N ALA A 17 -13.67 15.40 -2.60
CA ALA A 17 -12.59 16.32 -2.22
C ALA A 17 -11.28 15.57 -1.95
N LEU A 18 -11.35 14.39 -1.32
CA LEU A 18 -10.19 13.52 -1.13
C LEU A 18 -9.59 13.09 -2.49
N GLY A 19 -10.43 12.73 -3.45
CA GLY A 19 -10.00 12.33 -4.79
C GLY A 19 -9.22 13.43 -5.51
N GLU A 20 -9.72 14.67 -5.45
CA GLU A 20 -9.07 15.85 -6.03
C GLU A 20 -7.70 16.12 -5.38
N GLU A 21 -7.62 16.07 -4.04
CA GLU A 21 -6.35 16.24 -3.33
C GLU A 21 -5.31 15.20 -3.72
N ILE A 22 -5.72 13.93 -3.84
CA ILE A 22 -4.82 12.85 -4.24
C ILE A 22 -4.33 13.08 -5.68
N ALA A 23 -5.21 13.47 -6.60
CA ALA A 23 -4.83 13.75 -7.98
C ALA A 23 -3.81 14.90 -8.05
N ALA A 24 -4.06 16.01 -7.35
CA ALA A 24 -3.13 17.13 -7.27
C ALA A 24 -1.77 16.72 -6.70
N ARG A 25 -1.75 15.92 -5.61
CA ARG A 25 -0.52 15.40 -5.02
C ARG A 25 0.25 14.49 -5.97
N ARG A 26 -0.43 13.62 -6.73
CA ARG A 26 0.24 12.74 -7.70
C ARG A 26 0.95 13.53 -8.79
N VAL A 27 0.33 14.62 -9.27
CA VAL A 27 0.96 15.52 -10.27
C VAL A 27 2.17 16.23 -9.65
N ALA A 28 2.03 16.76 -8.43
CA ALA A 28 3.09 17.51 -7.76
C ALA A 28 4.31 16.64 -7.39
N VAL A 29 4.08 15.39 -6.97
CA VAL A 29 5.14 14.46 -6.58
C VAL A 29 5.82 13.82 -7.79
N GLY A 30 5.12 13.68 -8.92
CA GLY A 30 5.65 13.04 -10.12
C GLY A 30 5.86 11.53 -9.96
N PRO A 31 6.64 10.88 -10.84
CA PRO A 31 6.86 9.44 -10.80
C PRO A 31 7.66 9.03 -9.54
N VAL A 32 6.97 8.38 -8.60
CA VAL A 32 7.63 7.81 -7.42
C VAL A 32 8.20 6.44 -7.80
N ASN A 33 9.52 6.36 -7.93
CA ASN A 33 10.21 5.07 -7.99
C ASN A 33 10.30 4.49 -6.58
N THR A 34 9.24 3.84 -6.13
CA THR A 34 9.26 3.09 -4.87
C THR A 34 9.96 1.77 -5.14
N PRO A 35 11.17 1.51 -4.60
CA PRO A 35 11.81 0.22 -4.78
C PRO A 35 10.91 -0.83 -4.15
N ARG A 36 10.26 -1.64 -4.98
CA ARG A 36 9.52 -2.80 -4.48
C ARG A 36 10.58 -3.74 -3.92
N ASN A 37 10.39 -4.18 -2.68
CA ASN A 37 11.16 -5.31 -2.18
C ASN A 37 10.98 -6.45 -3.20
N ALA A 38 12.08 -6.96 -3.76
CA ALA A 38 12.06 -8.06 -4.73
C ALA A 38 11.36 -9.31 -4.18
N GLY A 39 11.09 -9.33 -2.87
CA GLY A 39 10.31 -10.37 -2.23
C GLY A 39 10.99 -11.72 -2.30
N THR A 40 12.33 -11.74 -2.39
CA THR A 40 13.15 -12.95 -2.58
C THR A 40 13.34 -13.74 -1.29
N ARG A 41 13.27 -13.08 -0.13
CA ARG A 41 13.29 -13.75 1.19
C ARG A 41 11.88 -14.14 1.63
N ARG A 42 11.31 -15.17 1.00
CA ARG A 42 10.01 -15.76 1.36
C ARG A 42 10.22 -16.95 2.29
N SER A 43 9.35 -17.13 3.28
CA SER A 43 9.27 -18.39 4.02
C SER A 43 8.82 -19.52 3.08
N THR A 44 9.11 -20.77 3.46
CA THR A 44 8.70 -21.97 2.72
C THR A 44 7.19 -22.02 2.49
N ALA A 45 6.38 -21.69 3.50
CA ALA A 45 4.93 -21.61 3.39
C ALA A 45 4.47 -20.60 2.32
N LYS A 46 5.12 -19.43 2.26
CA LYS A 46 4.76 -18.39 1.29
C LYS A 46 5.16 -18.76 -0.14
N GLN A 47 6.28 -19.48 -0.32
CA GLN A 47 6.65 -20.04 -1.62
C GLN A 47 5.65 -21.10 -2.08
N ALA A 48 5.23 -22.00 -1.18
CA ALA A 48 4.24 -23.03 -1.48
C ALA A 48 2.90 -22.43 -1.94
N LEU A 49 2.43 -21.38 -1.26
CA LEU A 49 1.22 -20.65 -1.65
C LEU A 49 1.33 -20.06 -3.06
N LEU A 50 2.42 -19.35 -3.35
CA LEU A 50 2.61 -18.72 -4.65
C LEU A 50 2.70 -19.77 -5.78
N ASN A 51 3.35 -20.90 -5.52
CA ASN A 51 3.39 -22.01 -6.48
C ASN A 51 1.99 -22.57 -6.77
N GLN A 52 1.10 -22.64 -5.78
CA GLN A 52 -0.29 -23.07 -6.00
C GLN A 52 -1.09 -22.05 -6.80
N ILE A 53 -0.89 -20.75 -6.55
CA ILE A 53 -1.50 -19.67 -7.33
C ILE A 53 -1.05 -19.74 -8.79
N THR A 54 0.25 -19.94 -9.04
CA THR A 54 0.78 -20.10 -10.40
C THR A 54 0.20 -21.33 -11.10
N LYS A 55 0.02 -22.46 -10.39
CA LYS A 55 -0.58 -23.68 -10.95
C LYS A 55 -2.02 -23.48 -11.43
N ILE A 56 -2.78 -22.59 -10.79
CA ILE A 56 -4.15 -22.25 -11.20
C ILE A 56 -4.21 -21.08 -12.20
N GLY A 57 -3.06 -20.61 -12.69
CA GLY A 57 -2.96 -19.53 -13.69
C GLY A 57 -3.09 -18.11 -13.13
N GLY A 58 -2.98 -17.93 -11.82
CA GLY A 58 -2.93 -16.60 -11.21
C GLY A 58 -1.54 -15.98 -11.25
N ASP A 59 -1.47 -14.65 -11.32
CA ASP A 59 -0.23 -13.87 -11.17
C ASP A 59 -0.31 -13.03 -9.88
N TRP A 60 0.77 -13.05 -9.08
CA TRP A 60 0.83 -12.43 -7.76
C TRP A 60 2.17 -11.75 -7.46
#